data_AF-A0A833D3L0-F1
#
_entry.id   AF-A0A833D3L0-F1
#
_cell.length_a   1.000
_cell.length_b   1.000
_cell.length_c   1.000
_cell.angle_alpha   90.00
_cell.angle_beta   90.00
_cell.angle_gamma   90.00
#
_symmetry.space_group_name_H-M   'P 1'
#
loop_
_entity.id
_entity.type
_entity.pdbx_description
1 polymer ?
#
loop_
_entity_poly.entity_id
_entity_poly.type
_entity_poly.pdbx_seq_one_letter_code
_entity_poly.pdbx_strand_id
1 'polypeptide(L)'
;MLHKIPWLAALFIFLTSSPSFAENAPSKEHAQISFISPQTHLGNQKHLTIGLRFIHDAGWHTYWRSPGVAGYGVKINWQESTNLEKATLDWPAPERFISFGVPVAGYSKTVVLPIDVT
;
A
#
# COMPACT_ATOMS: atom_id res chain seq x y z
N MET A 1 70.45 -28.35 30.10
CA MET A 1 69.73 -27.68 28.99
C MET A 1 68.24 -27.95 29.17
N LEU A 2 67.52 -26.96 29.69
CA LEU A 2 66.05 -26.87 29.63
C LEU A 2 65.58 -26.87 28.17
N HIS A 3 64.35 -27.33 27.90
CA HIS A 3 63.33 -26.82 26.95
C HIS A 3 62.34 -27.97 26.64
N LYS A 4 61.01 -27.87 26.53
CA LYS A 4 59.93 -26.88 26.76
C LYS A 4 58.63 -27.71 26.67
N ILE A 5 57.66 -27.51 27.56
CA ILE A 5 56.29 -28.06 27.47
C ILE A 5 55.56 -27.31 26.33
N PRO A 6 54.60 -27.93 25.62
CA PRO A 6 53.35 -27.21 25.42
C PRO A 6 52.11 -28.05 25.69
N TRP A 7 51.18 -27.39 26.37
CA TRP A 7 49.87 -27.84 26.77
C TRP A 7 48.98 -28.27 25.59
N LEU A 8 48.13 -29.28 25.82
CA LEU A 8 46.88 -29.43 25.08
C LEU A 8 46.04 -28.16 25.31
N ALA A 9 46.02 -27.26 24.33
CA ALA A 9 45.03 -26.19 24.28
C ALA A 9 43.76 -26.76 23.63
N ALA A 10 42.79 -27.17 24.46
CA ALA A 10 41.44 -27.47 24.00
C ALA A 10 40.79 -26.16 23.51
N LEU A 11 40.65 -26.02 22.20
CA LEU A 11 40.01 -24.87 21.57
C LEU A 11 38.48 -25.00 21.74
N PHE A 12 37.94 -24.36 22.77
CA PHE A 12 36.50 -24.24 22.96
C PHE A 12 35.97 -23.12 22.06
N ILE A 13 35.42 -23.47 20.89
CA ILE A 13 34.72 -22.52 20.02
C ILE A 13 33.33 -22.29 20.64
N PHE A 14 33.16 -21.17 21.34
CA PHE A 14 31.84 -20.67 21.73
C PHE A 14 31.13 -20.15 20.48
N LEU A 15 30.28 -20.98 19.88
CA LEU A 15 29.30 -20.56 18.88
C LEU A 15 28.22 -19.74 19.61
N THR A 16 28.38 -18.42 19.69
CA THR A 16 27.31 -17.55 20.16
C THR A 16 26.30 -17.39 19.02
N SER A 17 25.21 -18.16 19.08
CA SER A 17 24.05 -17.94 18.22
C SER A 17 23.42 -16.60 18.58
N SER A 18 23.80 -15.55 17.85
CA SER A 18 23.11 -14.26 17.95
C SER A 18 21.69 -14.45 17.41
N PRO A 19 20.63 -14.13 18.18
CA PRO A 19 19.28 -14.16 17.64
C PRO A 19 19.18 -13.10 16.54
N SER A 20 18.81 -13.52 15.34
CA SER A 20 18.45 -12.59 14.27
C SER A 20 17.06 -12.05 14.57
N PHE A 21 16.97 -10.82 15.10
CA PHE A 21 15.70 -10.12 15.15
C PHE A 21 15.38 -9.59 13.75
N ALA A 22 14.30 -10.09 13.16
CA ALA A 22 13.72 -9.47 11.97
C ALA A 22 13.02 -8.18 12.43
N GLU A 23 13.60 -7.02 12.14
CA GLU A 23 12.95 -5.73 12.33
C GLU A 23 11.99 -5.51 11.16
N ASN A 24 10.69 -5.43 11.45
CA ASN A 24 9.73 -4.95 10.47
C ASN A 24 9.98 -3.46 10.27
N ALA A 25 10.75 -3.10 9.24
CA ALA A 25 10.88 -1.69 8.85
C ALA A 25 9.48 -1.11 8.62
N PRO A 26 9.16 0.08 9.16
CA PRO A 26 7.87 0.71 8.93
C PRO A 26 7.67 0.85 7.42
N SER A 27 6.52 0.38 6.92
CA SER A 27 6.20 0.46 5.49
C SER A 27 6.16 1.92 5.09
N LYS A 28 7.01 2.31 4.13
CA LYS A 28 6.96 3.64 3.56
C LYS A 28 5.68 3.79 2.74
N GLU A 29 4.81 4.69 3.15
CA GLU A 29 3.63 5.05 2.36
C GLU A 29 4.09 5.84 1.12
N HIS A 30 3.69 5.37 -0.06
CA HIS A 30 4.07 5.96 -1.34
C HIS A 30 2.90 6.62 -2.08
N ALA A 31 1.75 6.69 -1.41
CA ALA A 31 0.59 7.40 -1.87
C ALA A 31 -0.11 8.07 -0.68
N GLN A 32 -0.40 9.36 -0.82
CA GLN A 32 -1.30 10.05 0.10
C GLN A 32 -2.73 9.86 -0.38
N ILE A 33 -3.61 9.41 0.51
CA ILE A 33 -5.02 9.12 0.22
C ILE A 33 -5.88 10.07 1.05
N SER A 34 -6.84 10.74 0.42
CA SER A 34 -7.76 11.67 1.10
C SER A 34 -9.12 11.69 0.44
N PHE A 35 -10.18 11.90 1.22
CA PHE A 35 -11.48 12.26 0.67
C PHE A 35 -11.53 13.75 0.37
N ILE A 36 -12.17 14.09 -0.74
CA ILE A 36 -12.55 15.46 -1.08
C ILE A 36 -14.07 15.50 -1.29
N SER A 37 -14.71 16.54 -0.79
CA SER A 37 -16.15 16.73 -0.93
C SER A 37 -16.43 18.16 -1.37
N PRO A 38 -17.39 18.38 -2.29
CA PRO A 38 -17.84 19.73 -2.64
C PRO A 38 -18.58 20.43 -1.49
N GLN A 39 -19.09 19.68 -0.50
CA GLN A 39 -19.87 20.21 0.61
C GLN A 39 -19.57 19.50 1.93
N THR A 40 -19.77 20.20 3.05
CA THR A 40 -19.56 19.68 4.41
C THR A 40 -20.83 19.11 5.04
N HIS A 41 -22.01 19.36 4.43
CA HIS A 41 -23.31 18.92 4.92
C HIS A 41 -24.27 18.67 3.76
N LEU A 42 -25.07 17.60 3.79
CA LEU A 42 -26.02 17.25 2.72
C LEU A 42 -27.37 18.01 2.82
N GLY A 43 -27.75 18.49 4.00
CA GLY A 43 -29.08 19.09 4.19
C GLY A 43 -30.19 18.08 3.90
N ASN A 44 -31.10 18.43 2.99
CA ASN A 44 -32.18 17.54 2.55
C ASN A 44 -31.80 16.70 1.32
N GLN A 45 -30.56 16.81 0.82
CA GLN A 45 -30.09 15.99 -0.29
C GLN A 45 -29.83 14.57 0.19
N LYS A 46 -30.18 13.59 -0.64
CA LYS A 46 -29.93 12.16 -0.40
C LYS A 46 -28.82 11.60 -1.27
N HIS A 47 -28.10 12.47 -1.98
CA HIS A 47 -27.07 12.07 -2.91
C HIS A 47 -25.92 13.06 -2.82
N LEU A 48 -24.71 12.54 -2.76
CA LEU A 48 -23.48 13.31 -2.81
C LEU A 48 -22.45 12.56 -3.63
N THR A 49 -21.78 13.25 -4.54
CA THR A 49 -20.57 12.74 -5.16
C THR A 49 -19.37 13.27 -4.39
N ILE A 50 -18.60 12.36 -3.78
CA ILE A 50 -17.30 12.66 -3.18
C ILE A 50 -16.18 12.15 -4.08
N GLY A 51 -14.94 12.56 -3.81
CA GLY A 51 -13.76 12.05 -4.50
C GLY A 51 -12.81 11.35 -3.52
N LEU A 52 -12.31 10.18 -3.89
CA LEU A 52 -11.16 9.56 -3.25
C LEU A 52 -9.90 9.95 -4.03
N ARG A 53 -9.13 10.89 -3.48
CA ARG A 53 -7.92 11.43 -4.10
C ARG A 53 -6.68 10.65 -3.67
N PHE A 54 -5.91 10.23 -4.66
CA PHE A 54 -4.59 9.64 -4.51
C PHE A 54 -3.54 10.59 -5.05
N ILE A 55 -2.46 10.81 -4.30
CA ILE A 55 -1.26 11.52 -4.75
C ILE A 55 -0.08 10.57 -4.54
N HIS A 56 0.52 10.10 -5.63
CA HIS A 56 1.59 9.11 -5.63
C HIS A 56 2.96 9.77 -5.69
N ASP A 57 3.91 9.17 -5.00
CA ASP A 57 5.33 9.42 -5.21
C ASP A 57 5.75 9.03 -6.64
N ALA A 58 6.87 9.59 -7.10
CA ALA A 58 7.45 9.23 -8.39
C ALA A 58 7.72 7.71 -8.49
N GLY A 59 7.27 7.09 -9.59
CA GLY A 59 7.42 5.65 -9.83
C GLY A 59 6.30 4.78 -9.24
N TRP A 60 5.42 5.35 -8.41
CA TRP A 60 4.32 4.63 -7.79
C TRP A 60 2.99 4.85 -8.52
N HIS A 61 2.13 3.84 -8.43
CA HIS A 61 0.82 3.84 -9.07
C HIS A 61 -0.20 3.04 -8.26
N THR A 62 -1.47 3.43 -8.40
CA THR A 62 -2.62 2.66 -7.93
C THR A 62 -3.24 1.89 -9.09
N TYR A 63 -3.58 0.64 -8.86
CA TYR A 63 -4.17 -0.23 -9.88
C TYR A 63 -5.61 0.14 -10.22
N TRP A 64 -5.96 -0.02 -11.50
CA TRP A 64 -7.33 0.08 -11.98
C TRP A 64 -8.18 -1.10 -11.49
N ARG A 65 -9.52 -1.03 -11.62
CA ARG A 65 -10.43 -2.13 -11.26
C ARG A 65 -10.09 -3.47 -11.90
N SER A 66 -9.51 -3.43 -13.09
CA SER A 66 -9.07 -4.60 -13.85
C SER A 66 -7.64 -4.36 -14.31
N PRO A 67 -6.65 -4.54 -13.42
CA PRO A 67 -5.29 -4.08 -13.66
C PRO A 67 -4.47 -4.98 -14.59
N GLY A 68 -5.01 -6.13 -15.01
CA GLY A 68 -4.26 -7.17 -15.73
C GLY A 68 -3.80 -8.28 -14.78
N VAL A 69 -2.85 -9.10 -15.23
CA VAL A 69 -2.46 -10.34 -14.52
C VAL A 69 -1.61 -10.11 -13.26
N ALA A 70 -1.08 -8.90 -13.06
CA ALA A 70 -0.11 -8.59 -12.01
C ALA A 70 -0.52 -7.43 -11.08
N GLY A 71 -1.83 -7.19 -10.86
CA GLY A 71 -2.28 -6.10 -9.99
C GLY A 71 -3.50 -6.43 -9.13
N TYR A 72 -3.75 -5.57 -8.15
CA TYR A 72 -4.94 -5.62 -7.29
C TYR A 72 -5.60 -4.24 -7.23
N GLY A 73 -6.77 -4.13 -7.83
CA GLY A 73 -7.52 -2.87 -7.86
C GLY A 73 -7.96 -2.41 -6.46
N VAL A 74 -8.24 -1.11 -6.33
CA VAL A 74 -8.76 -0.52 -5.10
C VAL A 74 -10.07 -1.19 -4.70
N LYS A 75 -10.17 -1.60 -3.43
CA LYS A 75 -11.41 -2.03 -2.80
C LYS A 75 -11.65 -1.19 -1.57
N ILE A 76 -12.89 -0.73 -1.41
CA ILE A 76 -13.33 0.00 -0.23
C ILE A 76 -14.42 -0.84 0.42
N ASN A 77 -14.29 -1.09 1.72
CA ASN A 77 -15.31 -1.79 2.50
C ASN A 77 -16.16 -0.75 3.24
N TRP A 78 -17.44 -0.70 2.91
CA TRP A 78 -18.41 0.21 3.52
C TRP A 78 -19.26 -0.45 4.61
N GLN A 79 -19.05 -1.73 4.92
CA GLN A 79 -19.93 -2.54 5.78
C GLN A 79 -20.15 -1.97 7.19
N GLU A 80 -19.21 -1.18 7.72
CA GLU A 80 -19.33 -0.57 9.04
C GLU A 80 -19.91 0.86 9.01
N SER A 81 -20.34 1.34 7.85
CA SER A 81 -20.98 2.65 7.71
C SER A 81 -22.41 2.58 8.25
N THR A 82 -22.77 3.48 9.16
CA THR A 82 -24.13 3.56 9.74
C THR A 82 -25.02 4.59 9.05
N ASN A 83 -24.44 5.38 8.17
CA ASN A 83 -25.04 6.56 7.55
C ASN A 83 -24.97 6.56 6.02
N LEU A 84 -24.62 5.42 5.42
CA LEU A 84 -24.60 5.21 3.97
C LEU A 84 -25.57 4.07 3.62
N GLU A 85 -26.52 4.36 2.74
CA GLU A 85 -27.36 3.34 2.09
C GLU A 85 -26.58 2.67 0.96
N LYS A 86 -25.83 3.46 0.17
CA LYS A 86 -25.04 2.96 -0.96
C LYS A 86 -23.81 3.83 -1.22
N ALA A 87 -22.74 3.20 -1.68
CA ALA A 87 -21.55 3.88 -2.19
C ALA A 87 -21.06 3.19 -3.47
N THR A 88 -20.95 3.93 -4.57
CA THR A 88 -20.54 3.41 -5.88
C THR A 88 -19.25 4.09 -6.31
N LEU A 89 -18.17 3.33 -6.47
CA LEU A 89 -16.88 3.84 -6.92
C LEU A 89 -16.81 3.85 -8.45
N ASP A 90 -16.63 5.03 -9.04
CA ASP A 90 -16.45 5.22 -10.45
C ASP A 90 -14.98 5.27 -10.85
N TRP A 91 -14.74 4.90 -12.11
CA TRP A 91 -13.40 4.63 -12.62
C TRP A 91 -13.11 5.46 -13.86
N PRO A 92 -12.33 6.55 -13.73
CA PRO A 92 -11.77 7.24 -14.88
C PRO A 92 -10.96 6.29 -15.78
N ALA A 93 -10.74 6.68 -17.03
CA ALA A 93 -9.91 5.90 -17.95
C ALA A 93 -8.48 5.72 -17.35
N PRO A 94 -7.94 4.50 -17.31
CA PRO A 94 -6.62 4.25 -16.75
C PRO A 94 -5.50 4.55 -17.75
N GLU A 95 -4.29 4.71 -17.22
CA GLU A 95 -3.04 4.63 -17.96
C GLU A 95 -2.57 3.17 -18.04
N ARG A 96 -1.75 2.84 -19.04
CA ARG A 96 -1.08 1.54 -19.15
C ARG A 96 0.41 1.68 -18.84
N PHE A 97 0.93 0.75 -18.05
CA PHE A 97 2.33 0.70 -17.65
C PHE A 97 2.89 -0.71 -17.81
N ILE A 98 4.21 -0.82 -17.78
CA ILE A 98 4.90 -2.11 -17.61
C ILE A 98 5.43 -2.17 -16.18
N SER A 99 4.90 -3.08 -15.38
CA SER A 99 5.33 -3.35 -14.00
C SER A 99 5.97 -4.73 -13.96
N PHE A 100 7.24 -4.82 -13.57
CA PHE A 100 8.02 -6.07 -13.56
C PHE A 100 7.94 -6.87 -14.87
N GLY A 101 7.94 -6.18 -16.02
CA GLY A 101 7.82 -6.81 -17.34
C GLY A 101 6.40 -7.20 -17.76
N VAL A 102 5.39 -6.92 -16.93
CA VAL A 102 3.99 -7.25 -17.16
C VAL A 102 3.17 -5.99 -17.46
N PRO A 103 2.34 -5.98 -18.52
CA PRO A 103 1.40 -4.90 -18.76
C PRO A 103 0.35 -4.80 -17.66
N VAL A 104 0.22 -3.61 -17.09
CA VAL A 104 -0.80 -3.29 -16.07
C VAL A 104 -1.54 -2.00 -16.41
N ALA A 105 -2.77 -1.88 -15.90
CA ALA A 105 -3.57 -0.66 -15.99
C ALA A 105 -3.75 -0.02 -14.61
N GLY A 106 -3.62 1.31 -14.53
CA GLY A 106 -3.73 2.04 -13.28
C GLY A 106 -3.63 3.56 -13.42
N TYR A 107 -3.20 4.22 -12.34
CA TYR A 107 -3.08 5.66 -12.24
C TYR A 107 -1.75 6.03 -11.58
N SER A 108 -1.04 6.98 -12.17
CA SER A 108 0.19 7.56 -11.62
C SER A 108 -0.04 9.02 -11.22
N LYS A 109 0.92 9.65 -10.52
CA LYS A 109 0.82 11.05 -10.08
C LYS A 109 -0.44 11.28 -9.23
N THR A 110 -1.43 12.00 -9.74
CA THR A 110 -2.68 12.31 -9.03
C THR A 110 -3.87 11.74 -9.78
N VAL A 111 -4.76 11.06 -9.04
CA VAL A 111 -6.08 10.66 -9.54
C VAL A 111 -7.13 10.93 -8.47
N VAL A 112 -8.34 11.28 -8.90
CA VAL A 112 -9.53 11.32 -8.05
C VAL A 112 -10.50 10.28 -8.59
N LEU A 113 -10.85 9.29 -7.76
CA LEU A 113 -11.91 8.35 -8.08
C LEU A 113 -13.23 8.91 -7.53
N PRO A 114 -14.22 9.20 -8.37
CA PRO A 114 -15.53 9.65 -7.90
C PRO A 114 -16.23 8.52 -7.13
N ILE A 115 -16.94 8.88 -6.07
CA ILE A 115 -17.79 7.98 -5.32
C ILE A 115 -19.15 8.63 -5.16
N ASP A 116 -20.15 8.05 -5.81
CA ASP A 116 -21.54 8.43 -5.61
C ASP A 116 -22.08 7.72 -4.36
N VAL A 117 -22.48 8.52 -3.37
CA VAL A 117 -23.03 8.05 -2.10
C VAL A 117 -24.48 8.51 -1.92
N THR A 118 -25.28 7.65 -1.28
CA THR A 118 -26.65 7.92 -0.83
C THR A 118 -26.82 7.48 0.61
#